data_AF-A0A966ITE1-F1
#
_entry.id   AF-A0A966ITE1-F1
#
_cell.length_a   1.000
_cell.length_b   1.000
_cell.length_c   1.000
_cell.angle_alpha   90.00
_cell.angle_beta   90.00
_cell.angle_gamma   90.00
#
_symmetry.space_group_name_H-M   'P 1'
#
loop_
_entity.id
_entity.type
_entity.pdbx_description
1 polymer ?
#
loop_
_entity_poly.entity_id
_entity_poly.type
_entity_poly.pdbx_seq_one_letter_code
_entity_poly.pdbx_strand_id
1 'polypeptide(L)' 'CQIHRALGVIDFWFMAGGKRIHKTVHHFVFKETGGRITPQISEVDDVRWFPLEEIVTRLAYPDERKLIARSQELLS' A
#
# COMPACT_ATOMS: atom_id res chain seq x y z
N CYS A 1 -8.78 13.52 1.14
CA CYS A 1 -7.41 13.34 0.63
C CYS A 1 -7.39 13.63 -0.87
N GLN A 2 -6.20 13.82 -1.45
CA GLN A 2 -6.02 14.03 -2.89
C GLN A 2 -4.86 13.18 -3.42
N ILE A 3 -4.96 12.71 -4.67
CA ILE A 3 -3.87 11.98 -5.33
C ILE A 3 -2.74 12.97 -5.61
N HIS A 4 -1.53 12.65 -5.18
CA HIS A 4 -0.34 13.44 -5.43
C HIS A 4 0.41 12.94 -6.68
N ARG A 5 0.71 11.64 -6.76
CA ARG A 5 1.40 11.03 -7.91
C ARG A 5 1.25 9.50 -7.93
N ALA A 6 1.55 8.89 -9.07
CA ALA A 6 1.71 7.44 -9.18
C ALA A 6 2.99 6.97 -8.48
N LEU A 7 2.91 5.84 -7.77
CA LEU A 7 4.04 5.24 -7.05
C LEU A 7 4.63 4.05 -7.82
N GLY A 8 3.76 3.24 -8.42
CA GLY A 8 4.16 2.11 -9.25
C GLY A 8 3.10 1.02 -9.33
N VAL A 9 3.42 -0.07 -10.01
CA VAL A 9 2.50 -1.17 -10.28
C VAL A 9 3.12 -2.47 -9.78
N ILE A 10 2.30 -3.30 -9.13
CA ILE A 10 2.68 -4.66 -8.73
C ILE A 10 1.75 -5.63 -9.46
N ASP A 11 2.33 -6.58 -10.20
CA ASP A 11 1.62 -7.69 -10.81
C ASP A 11 2.01 -9.01 -10.13
N PHE A 12 1.01 -9.86 -9.86
CA PHE A 12 1.27 -11.17 -9.29
C PHE A 12 0.12 -12.15 -9.56
N TRP A 13 0.43 -13.43 -9.40
CA TRP A 13 -0.52 -14.53 -9.48
C TRP A 13 -0.75 -15.13 -8.10
N PHE A 14 -1.99 -15.46 -7.78
CA PHE A 14 -2.32 -16.21 -6.56
C PHE A 14 -3.42 -17.24 -6.82
N MET A 15 -3.56 -18.19 -5.89
CA MET A 15 -4.60 -19.20 -5.91
C MET A 15 -5.72 -18.82 -4.94
N ALA A 16 -6.96 -18.83 -5.40
CA ALA A 16 -8.14 -18.69 -4.53
C ALA A 16 -9.28 -19.56 -5.07
N GLY A 17 -9.94 -20.31 -4.18
CA GLY A 17 -11.03 -21.21 -4.57
C GLY A 17 -10.63 -22.23 -5.65
N GLY A 18 -9.38 -22.70 -5.63
CA GLY A 18 -8.84 -23.64 -6.62
C GLY A 18 -8.53 -23.05 -8.00
N LYS A 19 -8.73 -21.75 -8.21
CA LYS A 19 -8.43 -21.06 -9.48
C LYS A 19 -7.18 -20.21 -9.37
N ARG A 20 -6.42 -20.15 -10.45
CA ARG A 20 -5.26 -19.26 -10.60
C ARG A 20 -5.73 -17.90 -11.10
N ILE A 21 -5.48 -16.85 -10.33
CA ILE A 21 -5.94 -15.48 -10.59
C ILE A 21 -4.74 -14.57 -10.84
N HIS A 22 -4.77 -13.80 -11.92
CA HIS A 22 -3.81 -12.74 -12.19
C HIS A 22 -4.33 -11.41 -11.65
N LYS A 23 -3.52 -10.71 -10.85
CA LYS A 23 -3.90 -9.42 -10.29
C LYS A 23 -2.81 -8.39 -10.55
N THR A 24 -3.24 -7.20 -10.95
CA THR A 24 -2.40 -6.01 -11.13
C THR A 24 -2.91 -4.92 -10.17
N VAL A 25 -2.00 -4.32 -9.41
CA VAL A 25 -2.30 -3.31 -8.39
C VAL A 25 -1.50 -2.05 -8.68
N HIS A 26 -2.22 -0.96 -8.92
CA HIS A 26 -1.64 0.37 -9.13
C HIS A 26 -1.60 1.13 -7.81
N HIS A 27 -0.42 1.59 -7.42
CA HIS A 27 -0.19 2.32 -6.19
C HIS A 27 -0.03 3.81 -6.48
N PHE A 28 -0.59 4.64 -5.61
CA PHE A 28 -0.52 6.10 -5.70
C PHE A 28 -0.19 6.68 -4.33
N VAL A 29 0.52 7.81 -4.33
CA VAL A 29 0.76 8.61 -3.12
C VAL A 29 -0.39 9.58 -2.96
N PHE A 30 -0.95 9.65 -1.76
CA PHE A 30 -2.01 10.58 -1.41
C PHE A 30 -1.49 11.61 -0.41
N LYS A 31 -1.91 12.86 -0.58
CA LYS A 31 -1.80 13.88 0.45
C LYS A 31 -3.08 13.89 1.27
N GLU A 32 -2.94 13.75 2.58
CA GLU A 32 -4.04 13.93 3.53
C GLU A 32 -4.53 15.40 3.44
N THR A 33 -5.84 15.61 3.43
CA THR A 33 -6.45 16.95 3.26
C THR A 33 -7.52 17.21 4.33
N GLY A 34 -7.52 16.45 5.42
CA GLY A 34 -8.60 16.36 6.41
C GLY A 34 -9.37 15.04 6.37
N GLY A 35 -10.03 14.75 7.49
CA GLY A 35 -10.80 13.55 7.76
C GLY A 35 -10.35 12.87 9.06
N ARG A 36 -11.03 11.78 9.44
CA ARG A 36 -10.57 10.88 10.50
C ARG A 36 -10.33 9.51 9.91
N ILE A 37 -9.17 8.93 10.20
CA ILE A 37 -8.89 7.54 9.83
C ILE A 37 -9.74 6.62 10.72
N THR A 38 -10.52 5.75 10.09
CA THR A 38 -11.31 4.71 10.77
C THR A 38 -11.26 3.43 9.94
N PRO A 39 -11.05 2.27 10.57
CA PRO A 39 -10.94 1.02 9.84
C PRO A 39 -12.33 0.58 9.36
N GLN A 40 -12.37 -0.06 8.18
CA GLN A 40 -13.57 -0.75 7.73
C GLN A 40 -13.53 -2.19 8.25
N ILE A 41 -14.13 -2.43 9.40
CA ILE A 41 -13.97 -3.67 10.20
C ILE A 41 -14.31 -4.95 9.40
N SER A 42 -15.16 -4.87 8.37
CA SER A 42 -15.45 -6.03 7.52
C SER A 42 -14.24 -6.55 6.72
N GLU A 43 -13.22 -5.71 6.52
CA GLU A 43 -12.06 -5.99 5.65
C GLU A 43 -10.71 -5.61 6.29
N VAL A 44 -10.69 -4.70 7.26
CA VAL A 44 -9.48 -4.13 7.87
C VAL A 44 -9.66 -4.08 9.39
N ASP A 45 -8.76 -4.73 10.12
CA ASP A 45 -8.83 -4.84 11.59
C ASP A 45 -8.41 -3.55 12.32
N ASP A 46 -7.40 -2.83 11.83
CA ASP A 46 -6.87 -1.60 12.45
C ASP A 46 -6.30 -0.63 11.40
N VAL A 47 -6.28 0.67 11.73
CA VAL A 47 -5.69 1.74 10.90
C VAL A 47 -4.95 2.74 11.75
N ARG A 48 -3.68 3.01 11.40
CA ARG A 48 -2.83 3.95 12.11
C ARG A 48 -1.86 4.63 11.16
N TRP A 49 -1.43 5.83 11.55
CA TRP A 49 -0.28 6.50 10.95
C TRP A 49 1.00 5.98 11.60
N PHE A 50 2.03 5.79 10.78
CA PHE A 50 3.35 5.37 11.22
C PHE A 50 4.42 6.25 10.57
N PRO A 51 5.58 6.43 11.22
CA PRO A 51 6.75 7.00 10.57
C PRO A 51 7.17 6.17 9.36
N LEU A 52 7.72 6.83 8.34
CA LEU A 52 8.01 6.21 7.05
C LEU A 52 9.11 5.15 7.18
N GLU A 53 10.08 5.37 8.06
CA GLU A 53 11.15 4.43 8.38
C GLU A 53 10.63 3.08 8.91
N GLU A 54 9.48 3.08 9.59
CA GLU A 54 8.93 1.85 10.16
C GLU A 54 8.13 1.03 9.13
N ILE A 55 7.71 1.63 8.01
CA ILE A 55 6.82 0.98 7.03
C ILE A 55 7.48 -0.25 6.40
N VAL A 56 8.79 -0.20 6.14
CA VAL A 56 9.53 -1.28 5.49
C VAL A 56 9.50 -2.55 6.35
N THR A 57 9.47 -2.41 7.67
CA THR A 57 9.41 -3.56 8.59
C THR A 57 7.99 -4.08 8.83
N ARG A 58 6.97 -3.26 8.57
CA ARG A 58 5.56 -3.63 8.81
C ARG A 58 4.84 -4.22 7.60
N LEU A 59 5.25 -3.87 6.38
CA LEU A 59 4.65 -4.42 5.17
C LEU A 59 4.88 -5.93 5.12
N ALA A 60 3.80 -6.69 4.91
CA ALA A 60 3.86 -8.15 4.84
C ALA A 60 4.56 -8.63 3.57
N TYR A 61 4.31 -7.97 2.43
CA TYR A 61 4.75 -8.45 1.12
C TYR A 61 6.11 -7.87 0.69
N PRO A 62 7.05 -8.71 0.21
CA PRO A 62 8.37 -8.25 -0.25
C PRO A 62 8.29 -7.22 -1.37
N ASP A 63 7.33 -7.34 -2.27
CA ASP A 63 7.24 -6.47 -3.45
C ASP A 63 6.74 -5.06 -3.09
N GLU A 64 5.88 -4.95 -2.09
CA GLU A 64 5.50 -3.65 -1.50
C GLU A 64 6.71 -2.99 -0.82
N ARG A 65 7.51 -3.76 -0.07
CA ARG A 65 8.76 -3.25 0.52
C ARG A 65 9.71 -2.74 -0.56
N LYS A 66 9.90 -3.49 -1.64
CA LYS A 66 10.75 -3.07 -2.78
C LYS A 66 10.17 -1.85 -3.51
N LEU A 67 8.84 -1.72 -3.59
CA LEU A 67 8.20 -0.57 -4.21
C LEU A 67 8.51 0.70 -3.39
N ILE A 68 8.26 0.65 -2.08
CA ILE A 68 8.53 1.78 -1.17
C ILE A 68 10.02 2.12 -1.11
N ALA A 69 10.89 1.11 -1.01
CA ALA A 69 12.35 1.33 -0.95
C ALA A 69 12.92 1.98 -2.22
N ARG A 70 12.31 1.71 -3.39
CA ARG A 70 12.69 2.37 -4.65
C ARG A 70 12.15 3.79 -4.75
N SER A 71 11.10 4.12 -4.01
CA SER A 71 10.52 5.46 -3.95
C SER A 71 11.26 6.33 -2.95
N GLN A 72 12.52 6.67 -3.27
CA GLN A 72 13.36 7.61 -2.50
C GLN A 72 12.66 8.96 -2.29
N GLU A 73 11.75 9.33 -3.18
CA GLU A 73 11.01 10.59 -3.12
C GLU A 73 9.85 10.61 -2.11
N LEU A 74 9.50 9.48 -1.47
CA LEU A 74 8.56 9.53 -0.34
C LEU A 74 9.18 10.24 0.88
N LEU A 75 10.52 10.31 0.93
CA LEU A 75 11.32 10.90 2.00
C LEU A 75 11.76 12.35 1.70
N SER A 76 11.51 12.87 0.50
CA SER A 76 11.88 14.22 0.05
C SER A 76 10.68 15.16 0.04
#